data_AF-A0A1Y1CG79-F1
#
_entry.id   AF-A0A1Y1CG79-F1
#
_cell.length_a   1.000
_cell.length_b   1.000
_cell.length_c   1.000
_cell.angle_alpha   90.00
_cell.angle_beta   90.00
_cell.angle_gamma   90.00
#
_symmetry.space_group_name_H-M   'P 1'
#
loop_
_entity.id
_entity.type
_entity.pdbx_description
1 polymer ?
#
loop_
_entity_poly.entity_id
_entity_poly.type
_entity_poly.pdbx_seq_one_letter_code
_entity_poly.pdbx_strand_id
1 'polypeptide(L)'
;MKTIKNRNTNGRPVKRPSEKKGYKVTVKMATEEFYTLKAKASFAGINRSEFIRRCIRSSLVKQRLTPELMGYIRQLCGMANNVNQIARTANTSGYSDVHNRCLVMNEQLDQLIIRIENDC
;
A
#
# COMPACT_ATOMS: atom_id res chain seq x y z
N MET A 1 7.77 -33.71 25.31
CA MET A 1 8.82 -32.66 25.41
C MET A 1 8.85 -32.13 26.84
N LYS A 2 9.96 -32.28 27.56
CA LYS A 2 10.08 -31.72 28.92
C LYS A 2 10.38 -30.22 28.82
N THR A 3 9.46 -29.38 29.29
CA THR A 3 9.69 -27.93 29.46
C THR A 3 10.77 -27.72 30.51
N ILE A 4 11.92 -27.20 30.09
CA ILE A 4 13.01 -26.82 31.00
C ILE A 4 12.53 -25.59 31.78
N LYS A 5 12.04 -25.81 33.01
CA LYS A 5 11.79 -24.72 33.97
C LYS A 5 13.16 -24.18 34.42
N ASN A 6 13.34 -22.88 34.21
CA ASN A 6 14.57 -22.17 34.56
C ASN A 6 14.82 -22.27 36.08
N ARG A 7 16.00 -22.75 36.49
CA ARG A 7 16.35 -23.08 37.89
C ARG A 7 16.80 -21.89 38.75
N ASN A 8 16.90 -20.69 38.20
CA ASN A 8 17.31 -19.50 38.96
C ASN A 8 16.06 -18.74 39.45
N THR A 9 15.73 -18.90 40.73
CA THR A 9 14.58 -18.25 41.39
C THR A 9 14.84 -16.80 41.82
N ASN A 10 16.10 -16.35 41.84
CA ASN A 10 16.51 -15.06 42.40
C ASN A 10 16.96 -14.05 41.34
N GLY A 11 16.89 -14.41 40.04
CA GLY A 11 17.27 -13.54 38.94
C GLY A 11 16.10 -12.71 38.37
N ARG A 12 16.42 -11.70 37.57
CA ARG A 12 15.41 -10.96 36.79
C ARG A 12 14.60 -11.97 35.94
N PRO A 13 13.26 -11.99 36.03
CA PRO A 13 12.43 -12.88 35.22
C PRO A 13 12.76 -12.77 33.73
N VAL A 14 12.89 -13.92 33.08
CA VAL A 14 13.16 -13.98 31.65
C VAL A 14 11.92 -13.48 30.92
N LYS A 15 12.10 -12.53 29.99
CA LYS A 15 11.03 -12.06 29.11
C LYS A 15 10.54 -13.19 28.23
N ARG A 16 9.23 -13.24 27.97
CA ARG A 16 8.65 -14.20 27.03
C ARG A 16 9.23 -13.99 25.64
N PRO A 17 9.32 -15.02 24.79
CA PRO A 17 9.79 -14.87 23.41
C PRO A 17 9.05 -13.76 22.64
N SER A 18 7.73 -13.60 22.86
CA SER A 18 6.89 -12.57 22.26
C SER A 18 7.22 -11.13 22.71
N GLU A 19 7.81 -10.96 23.90
CA GLU A 19 8.21 -9.66 24.45
C GLU A 19 9.65 -9.29 24.05
N LYS A 20 10.41 -10.27 23.57
CA LYS A 20 11.80 -10.09 23.16
C LYS A 20 11.84 -9.53 21.74
N LYS A 21 12.44 -8.34 21.59
CA LYS A 21 12.75 -7.75 20.27
C LYS A 21 13.94 -8.49 19.64
N GLY A 22 13.68 -9.70 19.14
CA GLY A 22 14.72 -10.64 18.69
C GLY A 22 15.32 -10.37 17.31
N TYR A 23 14.60 -9.64 16.45
CA TYR A 23 15.04 -9.32 15.10
C TYR A 23 15.80 -7.99 15.05
N LYS A 24 16.87 -7.95 14.24
CA LYS A 24 17.66 -6.75 13.98
C LYS A 24 17.43 -6.27 12.55
N VAL A 25 17.13 -4.98 12.40
CA VAL A 25 17.08 -4.29 11.10
C VAL A 25 18.18 -3.23 11.11
N THR A 26 19.02 -3.22 10.07
CA THR A 26 20.08 -2.22 9.88
C THR A 26 19.68 -1.30 8.74
N VAL A 27 19.76 0.02 8.98
CA VAL A 27 19.47 1.05 7.97
C VAL A 27 20.68 1.97 7.90
N LYS A 28 21.20 2.19 6.68
CA LYS A 28 22.20 3.24 6.42
C LYS A 28 21.44 4.53 6.14
N MET A 29 21.92 5.63 6.73
CA MET A 29 21.28 6.95 6.65
C MET A 29 22.29 7.97 6.16
N ALA A 30 21.82 8.97 5.42
CA ALA A 30 22.59 10.18 5.19
C ALA A 30 22.80 10.95 6.51
N THR A 31 23.78 11.85 6.53
CA THR A 31 24.11 12.66 7.73
C THR A 31 22.89 13.41 8.24
N GLU A 32 22.16 14.08 7.35
CA GLU A 32 20.96 14.87 7.70
C GLU A 32 19.84 14.00 8.31
N GLU A 33 19.54 12.86 7.70
CA GLU A 33 18.51 11.93 8.17
C GLU A 33 18.84 11.41 9.58
N PHE A 34 20.11 11.08 9.81
CA PHE A 34 20.57 10.59 11.11
C PHE A 34 20.43 11.65 12.22
N TYR A 35 20.81 12.90 11.94
CA TYR A 35 20.66 13.98 12.91
C TYR A 35 19.20 14.36 13.13
N THR A 36 18.38 14.29 12.08
CA THR A 36 16.92 14.46 12.20
C THR A 36 16.31 13.41 13.10
N LEU A 37 16.66 12.13 12.92
CA LEU A 37 16.22 11.04 13.82
C LEU A 37 16.68 11.29 15.26
N LYS A 38 17.94 11.70 15.44
CA LYS A 38 18.51 11.98 16.76
C LYS A 38 17.74 13.09 17.47
N ALA A 39 17.49 14.20 16.79
CA ALA A 39 16.75 15.34 17.33
C ALA A 39 15.31 14.97 17.68
N LYS A 40 14.58 14.32 16.76
CA LYS A 40 13.19 13.90 16.99
C LYS A 40 13.05 12.91 18.15
N ALA A 41 13.96 11.94 18.26
CA ALA A 41 13.98 10.99 19.37
C ALA A 41 14.25 11.70 20.70
N SER A 42 15.21 12.64 20.73
CA SER A 42 15.53 13.45 21.91
C SER A 42 14.35 14.30 22.35
N PHE A 43 13.69 14.99 21.42
CA PHE A 43 12.52 15.83 21.69
C PHE A 43 11.35 15.01 22.25
N ALA A 44 11.15 13.79 21.74
CA ALA A 44 10.13 12.87 22.24
C ALA A 44 10.52 12.14 23.55
N GLY A 45 11.73 12.39 24.11
CA GLY A 45 12.20 11.75 25.33
C GLY A 45 12.41 10.23 25.22
N ILE A 46 12.62 9.71 24.00
CA ILE A 46 12.77 8.26 23.75
C ILE A 46 14.04 7.96 22.96
N ASN A 47 14.51 6.71 23.02
CA ASN A 47 15.65 6.32 22.20
C ASN A 47 15.27 6.17 20.71
N ARG A 48 16.27 6.32 19.84
CA ARG A 48 16.13 6.21 18.37
C ARG A 48 15.41 4.94 17.92
N SER A 49 15.72 3.80 18.54
CA SER A 49 15.09 2.51 18.18
C SER A 49 13.61 2.45 18.58
N GLU A 50 13.21 3.10 19.68
CA GLU A 50 11.80 3.25 20.06
C GLU A 50 11.09 4.20 19.10
N PHE A 51 11.73 5.32 18.76
CA PHE A 51 11.19 6.28 17.80
C PHE A 51 10.89 5.60 16.45
N ILE A 52 11.87 4.89 15.88
CA ILE A 52 11.69 4.14 14.62
C ILE A 52 10.56 3.11 14.76
N ARG A 53 10.48 2.35 15.87
CA ARG A 53 9.41 1.36 16.07
C ARG A 53 8.03 1.99 16.18
N ARG A 54 7.92 3.18 16.78
CA ARG A 54 6.66 3.94 16.79
C ARG A 54 6.31 4.42 15.40
N CYS A 55 7.27 4.96 14.66
CA CYS A 55 7.08 5.33 13.26
C CYS A 55 6.58 4.15 12.42
N ILE A 56 7.19 2.96 12.54
CA ILE A 56 6.75 1.76 11.79
C ILE A 56 5.32 1.33 12.17
N ARG A 57 4.93 1.44 13.45
CA ARG A 57 3.58 1.09 13.90
C ARG A 57 2.51 2.08 13.43
N SER A 58 2.87 3.35 13.33
CA SER A 58 1.98 4.45 12.94
C SER A 58 2.05 4.81 11.47
N SER A 59 3.08 4.34 10.75
CA SER A 59 3.26 4.64 9.34
C SER A 59 2.22 3.92 8.52
N LEU A 60 1.43 4.68 7.77
CA LEU A 60 0.66 4.17 6.66
C LEU A 60 1.62 4.04 5.48
N VAL A 61 1.96 2.80 5.11
CA VAL A 61 2.65 2.56 3.84
C VAL A 61 1.57 2.60 2.77
N LYS A 62 1.43 3.73 2.08
CA LYS A 62 0.59 3.80 0.87
C LYS A 62 1.23 2.91 -0.19
N GLN A 63 0.56 1.82 -0.55
CA GLN A 63 0.96 1.02 -1.70
C GLN A 63 0.80 1.88 -2.95
N ARG A 64 1.87 2.04 -3.75
CA ARG A 64 1.83 2.89 -4.97
C ARG A 64 0.75 2.46 -5.97
N LEU A 65 0.41 1.17 -6.00
CA LEU A 65 -0.62 0.56 -6.84
C LEU A 65 -1.30 -0.54 -6.02
N THR A 66 -2.47 -0.25 -5.47
CA THR A 66 -3.31 -1.28 -4.85
C THR A 66 -3.73 -2.32 -5.90
N PRO A 67 -3.98 -3.58 -5.52
CA PRO A 67 -4.56 -4.58 -6.43
C PRO A 67 -5.85 -4.09 -7.11
N GLU A 68 -6.64 -3.31 -6.37
CA GLU A 68 -7.87 -2.64 -6.80
C GLU A 68 -7.60 -1.63 -7.91
N LEU A 69 -6.66 -0.68 -7.69
CA LEU A 69 -6.23 0.28 -8.70
C LEU A 69 -5.67 -0.40 -9.96
N MET A 70 -4.90 -1.48 -9.80
CA MET A 70 -4.47 -2.30 -10.94
C MET A 70 -5.65 -2.95 -11.69
N GLY A 71 -6.69 -3.36 -10.97
CA GLY A 71 -7.94 -3.84 -11.54
C GLY A 71 -8.60 -2.78 -12.42
N TYR A 72 -8.72 -1.55 -11.92
CA TYR A 72 -9.29 -0.43 -12.66
C TYR A 72 -8.47 -0.06 -13.89
N ILE A 73 -7.13 -0.03 -13.78
CA ILE A 73 -6.25 0.22 -14.94
C ILE A 73 -6.46 -0.85 -16.03
N ARG A 74 -6.56 -2.13 -15.67
CA ARG A 74 -6.83 -3.19 -16.66
C ARG A 74 -8.20 -3.04 -17.31
N GLN A 75 -9.22 -2.65 -16.55
CA GLN A 75 -10.56 -2.38 -17.09
C GLN A 75 -10.52 -1.22 -18.09
N LEU A 76 -9.77 -0.15 -17.79
CA LEU A 76 -9.59 0.99 -18.68
C LEU A 76 -8.91 0.57 -20.00
N CYS A 77 -7.86 -0.26 -19.92
CA CYS A 77 -7.24 -0.85 -21.12
C CYS A 77 -8.23 -1.70 -21.93
N GLY A 78 -9.11 -2.46 -21.26
CA GLY A 78 -10.18 -3.22 -21.92
C GLY A 78 -11.19 -2.32 -22.62
N MET A 79 -11.55 -1.19 -22.02
CA MET A 79 -12.46 -0.20 -22.62
C MET A 79 -11.88 0.44 -23.88
N ALA A 80 -10.56 0.68 -23.96
CA ALA A 80 -9.92 1.14 -25.19
C ALA A 80 -10.16 0.16 -26.37
N ASN A 81 -10.18 -1.15 -26.10
CA ASN A 81 -10.53 -2.14 -27.13
C ASN A 81 -12.02 -2.06 -27.52
N ASN A 82 -12.92 -1.81 -26.56
CA ASN A 82 -14.34 -1.61 -26.84
C ASN A 82 -14.58 -0.39 -27.72
N VAL A 83 -13.87 0.72 -27.47
CA VAL A 83 -13.91 1.93 -28.32
C VAL A 83 -13.47 1.59 -29.75
N ASN A 84 -12.35 0.87 -29.90
CA ASN A 84 -11.86 0.45 -31.21
C ASN A 84 -12.87 -0.45 -31.95
N GLN A 85 -13.59 -1.32 -31.25
CA GLN A 85 -14.64 -2.14 -31.85
C GLN A 85 -15.82 -1.29 -32.31
N ILE A 86 -16.30 -0.37 -31.47
CA ILE A 86 -17.41 0.52 -31.81
C ILE A 86 -17.06 1.40 -33.02
N ALA A 87 -15.84 1.93 -33.08
CA ALA A 87 -15.37 2.71 -34.22
C ALA A 87 -15.36 1.88 -35.52
N ARG A 88 -14.87 0.63 -35.46
CA ARG A 88 -14.90 -0.27 -36.62
C ARG A 88 -16.33 -0.57 -37.07
N THR A 89 -17.22 -0.89 -36.14
CA THR A 89 -18.62 -1.19 -36.47
C THR A 89 -19.37 0.03 -37.00
N ALA A 90 -19.12 1.22 -36.45
CA ALA A 90 -19.66 2.48 -36.99
C ALA A 90 -19.23 2.70 -38.45
N ASN A 91 -17.95 2.44 -38.75
CA ASN A 91 -17.43 2.60 -40.11
C ASN A 91 -18.03 1.61 -41.12
N THR A 92 -18.42 0.41 -40.67
CA THR A 92 -18.98 -0.62 -41.56
C THR A 92 -20.50 -0.56 -41.68
N SER A 93 -21.21 -0.26 -40.60
CA SER A 93 -22.66 -0.41 -40.48
C SER A 93 -23.38 0.93 -40.28
N GLY A 94 -22.64 2.01 -40.05
CA GLY A 94 -23.19 3.33 -39.75
C GLY A 94 -23.31 3.58 -38.24
N TYR A 95 -23.40 4.86 -37.89
CA TYR A 95 -23.37 5.31 -36.50
C TYR A 95 -24.65 4.96 -35.71
N SER A 96 -25.82 4.95 -36.38
CA SER A 96 -27.11 4.60 -35.77
C SER A 96 -27.06 3.26 -35.05
N ASP A 97 -26.35 2.29 -35.62
CA ASP A 97 -26.31 0.91 -35.16
C ASP A 97 -25.47 0.74 -33.88
N VAL A 98 -24.59 1.71 -33.58
CA VAL A 98 -23.70 1.65 -32.42
C VAL A 98 -23.95 2.75 -31.39
N HIS A 99 -24.90 3.66 -31.65
CA HIS A 99 -25.14 4.85 -30.81
C HIS A 99 -25.35 4.49 -29.33
N ASN A 100 -26.26 3.56 -29.04
CA ASN A 100 -26.51 3.09 -27.68
C ASN A 100 -25.27 2.46 -27.02
N ARG A 101 -24.48 1.71 -27.79
CA ARG A 101 -23.24 1.08 -27.28
C ARG A 101 -22.19 2.12 -26.93
N CYS A 102 -22.15 3.24 -27.66
CA CYS A 102 -21.28 4.37 -27.38
C CYS A 102 -21.67 5.09 -26.07
N LEU A 103 -22.97 5.33 -25.86
CA LEU A 103 -23.48 5.95 -24.64
C LEU A 103 -23.17 5.11 -23.39
N VAL A 104 -23.47 3.81 -23.44
CA VAL A 104 -23.19 2.89 -22.33
C VAL A 104 -21.70 2.84 -22.01
N MET A 105 -20.85 2.85 -23.03
CA MET A 105 -19.40 2.84 -22.83
C MET A 105 -18.89 4.13 -22.18
N ASN A 106 -19.41 5.29 -22.56
CA ASN A 106 -19.05 6.56 -21.94
C ASN A 106 -19.43 6.57 -20.46
N GLU A 107 -20.63 6.13 -20.10
CA GLU A 107 -21.06 6.05 -18.70
C GLU A 107 -20.16 5.12 -17.88
N GLN A 108 -19.78 3.98 -18.44
CA GLN A 108 -18.87 3.05 -17.78
C GLN A 108 -17.46 3.64 -17.60
N LEU A 109 -16.98 4.41 -18.57
CA LEU A 109 -15.68 5.08 -18.53
C LEU A 109 -15.68 6.16 -17.44
N ASP A 110 -16.73 6.99 -17.37
CA ASP A 110 -16.90 8.02 -16.34
C ASP A 110 -16.91 7.40 -14.94
N GLN A 111 -17.67 6.33 -14.73
CA GLN A 111 -17.70 5.62 -13.45
C GLN A 111 -16.33 5.04 -13.07
N LEU A 112 -15.56 4.57 -14.05
CA LEU A 112 -14.24 4.00 -13.81
C LEU A 112 -13.20 5.08 -13.44
N ILE A 113 -13.25 6.24 -14.11
CA ILE A 113 -12.41 7.39 -13.76
C ILE A 113 -12.66 7.83 -12.32
N ILE A 114 -13.93 7.96 -11.92
CA ILE A 114 -14.30 8.34 -10.55
C ILE A 114 -13.71 7.34 -9.53
N ARG A 115 -13.72 6.04 -9.83
CA ARG A 115 -13.12 5.03 -8.93
C ARG A 115 -11.61 5.15 -8.83
N ILE A 116 -10.92 5.46 -9.93
CA ILE A 116 -9.47 5.66 -9.93
C ILE A 116 -9.08 6.90 -9.13
N GLU A 117 -9.84 8.00 -9.26
CA GLU A 117 -9.59 9.25 -8.53
C GLU A 117 -9.77 9.09 -7.02
N ASN A 118 -10.77 8.32 -6.59
CA ASN A 118 -11.05 8.08 -5.18
C ASN A 118 -10.05 7.14 -4.49
N ASP A 119 -9.31 6.31 -5.25
CA ASP A 119 -8.36 5.32 -4.71
C ASP A 119 -6.90 5.85 -4.61
N CYS A 120 -6.66 7.09 -5.07
CA CYS A 120 -5.36 7.79 -4.99
C CYS A 120 -5.23 8.68 -3.73
#